data_AF-A0A6M3LF60-F1
#
_entry.id   AF-A0A6M3LF60-F1
#
_cell.length_a   1.000
_cell.length_b   1.000
_cell.length_c   1.000
_cell.angle_alpha   90.00
_cell.angle_beta   90.00
_cell.angle_gamma   90.00
#
_symmetry.space_group_name_H-M   'P 1'
#
loop_
_entity.id
_entity.type
_entity.pdbx_description
1 polymer ?
#
loop_
_entity_poly.entity_id
_entity_poly.type
_entity_poly.pdbx_seq_one_letter_code
_entity_poly.pdbx_strand_id
1 'polypeptide(L)' 'MTTTTKPYDCVGNIMAFEQGDLNDEETIELFQHLVDTGLAWQLQGSYGRMARTLIEAGYVTKGGN' A
#
# COMPACT_ATOMS: atom_id res chain seq x y z
N MET A 1 -21.97 20.80 5.98
CA MET A 1 -20.61 20.44 5.52
C MET A 1 -20.64 18.97 5.18
N THR A 2 -20.73 18.61 3.90
CA THR A 2 -20.73 17.21 3.45
C THR A 2 -19.29 16.82 3.13
N THR A 3 -18.65 16.05 3.99
CA THR A 3 -17.37 15.41 3.68
C THR A 3 -17.64 14.24 2.74
N THR A 4 -17.51 14.45 1.44
CA THR A 4 -17.56 13.35 0.46
C THR A 4 -16.24 12.58 0.55
N THR A 5 -16.23 11.47 1.30
CA THR A 5 -15.08 10.57 1.39
C THR A 5 -14.92 9.85 0.05
N LYS A 6 -13.90 10.20 -0.75
CA LYS A 6 -13.56 9.46 -1.98
C LYS A 6 -12.98 8.09 -1.57
N PRO A 7 -13.41 6.98 -2.19
CA PRO A 7 -12.80 5.67 -1.94
C PRO A 7 -11.32 5.67 -2.33
N TYR A 8 -10.50 4.88 -1.62
CA TYR A 8 -9.08 4.75 -1.89
C TYR A 8 -8.83 4.21 -3.31
N ASP A 9 -8.04 4.93 -4.09
CA ASP A 9 -7.74 4.57 -5.49
C ASP A 9 -6.52 3.63 -5.55
N CYS A 10 -6.74 2.37 -5.19
CA CYS A 10 -5.69 1.35 -5.13
C CYS A 10 -5.00 1.15 -6.49
N VAL A 11 -5.76 1.12 -7.58
CA VAL A 11 -5.21 0.90 -8.93
C VAL A 11 -4.36 2.09 -9.36
N GLY A 12 -4.83 3.32 -9.15
CA GLY A 12 -4.04 4.52 -9.44
C GLY A 12 -2.72 4.56 -8.67
N ASN A 13 -2.75 4.21 -7.39
CA ASN A 13 -1.54 4.21 -6.56
C ASN A 13 -0.56 3.08 -6.93
N ILE A 14 -1.06 1.90 -7.35
CA ILE A 14 -0.21 0.84 -7.91
C ILE A 14 0.50 1.35 -9.18
N MET A 15 -0.23 2.00 -10.10
CA MET A 15 0.37 2.54 -11.32
C MET A 15 1.41 3.62 -11.02
N ALA A 16 1.15 4.51 -10.06
CA ALA A 16 2.09 5.54 -9.65
C ALA A 16 3.34 4.94 -8.97
N PHE A 17 3.17 3.89 -8.15
CA PHE A 17 4.29 3.17 -7.53
C PHE A 17 5.22 2.54 -8.58
N GLU A 18 4.65 1.88 -9.60
CA GLU A 18 5.43 1.26 -10.67
C GLU A 18 6.15 2.28 -11.57
N GLN A 19 5.63 3.51 -11.65
CA GLN A 19 6.26 4.63 -12.36
C GLN A 19 7.31 5.36 -11.51
N GLY A 20 7.36 5.10 -10.20
CA GLY A 20 8.24 5.81 -9.27
C GLY A 20 7.74 7.21 -8.89
N ASP A 21 6.43 7.45 -9.04
CA ASP A 21 5.80 8.75 -8.80
C ASP A 21 5.37 8.96 -7.34
N LEU A 22 5.32 7.88 -6.54
CA LEU A 22 4.97 7.98 -5.13
C LEU A 22 6.16 8.43 -4.29
N ASN A 23 5.91 9.33 -3.35
CA ASN A 23 6.84 9.61 -2.26
C ASN A 23 6.80 8.50 -1.18
N ASP A 24 7.61 8.67 -0.13
CA ASP A 24 7.73 7.69 0.95
C ASP A 24 6.40 7.50 1.71
N GLU A 25 5.70 8.59 2.04
CA GLU A 25 4.42 8.53 2.75
C GLU A 25 3.32 7.84 1.92
N GLU A 26 3.21 8.16 0.63
CA GLU A 26 2.24 7.56 -0.29
C GLU A 26 2.57 6.09 -0.55
N THR A 27 3.85 5.74 -0.61
CA THR A 27 4.30 4.35 -0.70
C THR A 27 3.87 3.59 0.56
N ILE A 28 4.10 4.15 1.75
CA ILE A 28 3.67 3.53 3.02
C ILE A 28 2.15 3.36 3.05
N GLU A 29 1.38 4.36 2.64
CA GLU A 29 -0.08 4.28 2.59
C GLU A 29 -0.57 3.18 1.62
N LEU A 30 0.03 3.09 0.43
CA LEU A 30 -0.25 2.01 -0.51
C LEU A 30 0.05 0.65 0.11
N PHE A 31 1.24 0.47 0.67
CA PHE A 31 1.60 -0.83 1.22
C PHE A 31 0.80 -1.20 2.47
N GLN A 32 0.36 -0.23 3.28
CA GLN A 32 -0.59 -0.48 4.36
C GLN A 32 -1.92 -0.99 3.80
N HIS A 33 -2.49 -0.31 2.79
CA HIS A 33 -3.73 -0.75 2.14
C HIS A 33 -3.61 -2.15 1.51
N LEU A 34 -2.50 -2.43 0.83
CA LEU A 34 -2.25 -3.73 0.20
C LEU A 34 -2.08 -4.84 1.24
N VAL A 35 -1.50 -4.54 2.41
CA VAL A 35 -1.38 -5.52 3.50
C VAL A 35 -2.72 -5.76 4.17
N ASP A 36 -3.49 -4.72 4.45
CA ASP A 36 -4.81 -4.82 5.10
C ASP A 36 -5.82 -5.61 4.26
N THR A 37 -5.75 -5.47 2.93
CA THR A 37 -6.61 -6.20 1.98
C THR A 37 -6.05 -7.57 1.60
N GLY A 38 -4.81 -7.89 2.01
CA GLY A 38 -4.09 -9.10 1.61
C GLY A 38 -3.56 -9.10 0.17
N LEU A 39 -3.79 -8.04 -0.61
CA LEU A 39 -3.34 -7.89 -2.00
C LEU A 39 -1.81 -7.93 -2.14
N ALA A 40 -1.07 -7.43 -1.13
CA ALA A 40 0.40 -7.48 -1.13
C ALA A 40 0.96 -8.91 -1.32
N TRP A 41 0.18 -9.92 -0.94
CA TRP A 41 0.55 -11.34 -1.00
C TRP A 41 0.00 -12.07 -2.23
N GLN A 42 -0.85 -11.42 -3.01
CA GLN A 42 -1.47 -11.96 -4.22
C GLN A 42 -0.85 -11.37 -5.50
N LEU A 43 -0.28 -10.17 -5.41
CA LEU A 43 0.44 -9.52 -6.49
C LEU A 43 1.82 -10.14 -6.75
N GLN A 44 2.53 -9.65 -7.77
CA GLN A 44 3.89 -10.07 -8.09
C GLN A 44 4.78 -10.04 -6.85
N GLY A 45 5.69 -11.02 -6.71
CA GLY A 45 6.49 -11.20 -5.50
C GLY A 45 7.34 -10.00 -5.05
N SER A 46 7.54 -8.98 -5.91
CA SER A 46 8.12 -7.69 -5.51
C SER A 46 7.29 -6.98 -4.44
N TYR A 47 5.97 -6.99 -4.56
CA TYR A 47 5.06 -6.36 -3.60
C TYR A 47 5.14 -7.03 -2.23
N GLY A 48 5.10 -8.37 -2.18
CA GLY A 48 5.24 -9.09 -0.91
C GLY A 48 6.59 -8.87 -0.23
N ARG A 49 7.69 -8.80 -1.00
CA ARG A 49 9.01 -8.47 -0.45
C ARG A 49 9.06 -7.05 0.09
N MET A 50 8.52 -6.08 -0.64
CA MET A 50 8.46 -4.69 -0.19
C MET A 50 7.59 -4.53 1.06
N ALA A 51 6.39 -5.13 1.08
CA ALA A 51 5.51 -5.15 2.25
C ALA A 51 6.23 -5.72 3.47
N ARG A 52 6.97 -6.84 3.30
CA ARG A 52 7.78 -7.42 4.36
C ARG A 52 8.85 -6.46 4.88
N THR A 53 9.60 -5.82 3.99
CA THR A 53 10.63 -4.83 4.36
C THR A 53 10.02 -3.69 5.18
N LEU A 54 8.88 -3.14 4.74
CA LEU A 54 8.20 -2.05 5.43
C LEU A 54 7.62 -2.47 6.79
N ILE A 55 7.14 -3.71 6.91
CA ILE A 55 6.69 -4.30 8.18
C ILE A 55 7.86 -4.48 9.15
N GLU A 56 8.98 -5.02 8.68
CA GLU A 56 10.19 -5.23 9.50
C GLU A 56 10.79 -3.90 9.97
N ALA A 57 10.69 -2.85 9.15
CA ALA A 57 11.12 -1.49 9.50
C ALA A 57 10.11 -0.73 10.39
N GLY A 58 8.89 -1.26 10.60
CA GLY A 58 7.87 -0.65 11.43
C GLY A 58 7.06 0.48 10.77
N TYR A 59 7.16 0.64 9.45
CA TYR A 59 6.38 1.62 8.69
C TYR A 59 4.98 1.13 8.34
N VAL A 60 4.83 -0.19 8.17
CA VAL A 60 3.55 -0.85 7.88
C VAL A 60 3.26 -1.86 8.97
N THR A 61 2.00 -2.00 9.37
CA THR A 61 1.57 -2.99 10.35
C THR A 61 1.07 -4.25 9.66
N LYS A 62 1.25 -5.42 10.29
CA LYS A 62 0.65 -6.67 9.79
C LYS A 62 -0.88 -6.51 9.87
N GLY A 63 -1.58 -6.71 8.75
CA GLY A 63 -3.02 -6.53 8.64
C GLY A 63 -3.75 -7.22 9.79
N GLY A 64 -4.54 -6.44 10.53
CA GLY A 64 -5.40 -6.95 11.60
C GLY A 64 -6.57 -7.71 11.00
N ASN A 65 -6.68 -9.00 11.34
CA ASN A 65 -7.81 -9.83 10.95
C ASN A 65 -9.07 -9.49 11.75
#